data_AF-A0A838RC38-F1
#
_entry.id   AF-A0A838RC38-F1
#
_cell.length_a   1.000
_cell.length_b   1.000
_cell.length_c   1.000
_cell.angle_alpha   90.00
_cell.angle_beta   90.00
_cell.angle_gamma   90.00
#
_symmetry.space_group_name_H-M   'P 1'
#
loop_
_entity.id
_entity.type
_entity.pdbx_description
1 polymer ?
#
loop_
_entity_poly.entity_id
_entity_poly.type
_entity_poly.pdbx_seq_one_letter_code
_entity_poly.pdbx_strand_id
1 'polypeptide(L)'
;ATYAQLRYLHRVRGPEAAVAQRQRWEAEYANDLARRPVGVNRPLFGYDNWVSYRGPTYYASALLFDELRLRLGDAPFQEAMRRLATRYAFREVTTAQLQALFDEVAAENNLSLAELWPRWIE
;
A
#
# COMPACT_ATOMS: atom_id res chain seq x y z
N ALA A 1 8.05 0.68 2.62
CA ALA A 1 9.10 1.72 2.46
C ALA A 1 8.62 2.89 1.59
N THR A 2 8.19 2.65 0.35
CA THR A 2 7.76 3.71 -0.59
C THR A 2 6.65 4.62 -0.04
N TYR A 3 5.66 4.07 0.67
CA TYR A 3 4.66 4.89 1.35
C TYR A 3 5.26 5.88 2.37
N ALA A 4 6.30 5.47 3.12
CA ALA A 4 6.97 6.36 4.06
C ALA A 4 7.67 7.53 3.35
N GLN A 5 8.12 7.34 2.11
CA GLN A 5 8.64 8.43 1.27
C GLN A 5 7.58 9.51 1.03
N LEU A 6 6.33 9.10 0.76
CA LEU A 6 5.21 10.04 0.58
C LEU A 6 4.97 10.87 1.86
N ARG A 7 4.97 10.21 3.02
CA ARG A 7 4.83 10.86 4.32
C ARG A 7 6.00 11.80 4.63
N TYR A 8 7.21 11.40 4.29
CA TYR A 8 8.40 12.23 4.45
C TYR A 8 8.33 13.47 3.56
N LEU A 9 7.98 13.31 2.28
CA LEU A 9 7.79 14.43 1.35
C LEU A 9 6.74 15.41 1.86
N HIS A 10 5.59 14.91 2.32
CA HIS A 10 4.55 15.76 2.92
C HIS A 10 5.13 16.59 4.08
N ARG A 11 5.93 15.98 4.95
CA ARG A 11 6.52 16.65 6.12
C ARG A 11 7.57 17.69 5.75
N VAL A 12 8.44 17.41 4.77
CA VAL A 12 9.64 18.24 4.50
C VAL A 12 9.48 19.20 3.33
N ARG A 13 8.54 18.93 2.42
CA ARG A 13 8.27 19.72 1.21
C ARG A 13 6.83 20.22 1.13
N GLY A 14 5.99 19.83 2.08
CA GLY A 14 4.58 20.23 2.13
C GLY A 14 3.64 19.29 1.37
N PRO A 15 2.31 19.51 1.52
CA PRO A 15 1.28 18.63 0.97
C PRO A 15 1.29 18.56 -0.55
N GLU A 16 1.57 19.67 -1.25
CA GLU A 16 1.59 19.72 -2.71
C GLU A 16 2.62 18.76 -3.33
N ALA A 17 3.82 18.68 -2.74
CA ALA A 17 4.87 17.78 -3.20
C ALA A 17 4.47 16.31 -3.03
N ALA A 18 3.77 15.97 -1.94
CA ALA A 18 3.24 14.63 -1.74
C ALA A 18 2.12 14.32 -2.73
N VAL A 19 1.20 15.26 -2.98
CA VAL A 19 0.13 15.09 -3.98
C VAL A 19 0.71 14.85 -5.37
N ALA A 20 1.67 15.67 -5.81
CA ALA A 20 2.33 15.50 -7.11
C ALA A 20 3.03 14.13 -7.23
N GLN A 21 3.71 13.68 -6.16
CA GLN A 21 4.34 12.36 -6.15
C GLN A 21 3.32 11.21 -6.22
N ARG A 22 2.22 11.33 -5.49
CA ARG A 22 1.11 10.36 -5.51
C ARG A 22 0.48 10.27 -6.91
N GLN A 23 0.17 11.41 -7.53
CA GLN A 23 -0.39 11.46 -8.89
C GLN A 23 0.55 10.84 -9.93
N ARG A 24 1.86 11.08 -9.80
CA ARG A 24 2.85 10.42 -10.65
C ARG A 24 2.81 8.90 -10.50
N TRP A 25 2.75 8.39 -9.27
CA TRP A 25 2.63 6.96 -9.01
C TRP A 25 1.34 6.37 -9.58
N GLU A 26 0.22 7.07 -9.46
CA GLU A 26 -1.06 6.66 -10.06
C GLU A 26 -0.95 6.58 -11.59
N ALA A 27 -0.36 7.57 -12.24
CA ALA A 27 -0.17 7.57 -13.68
C ALA A 27 0.76 6.44 -14.16
N GLU A 28 1.88 6.20 -13.46
CA GLU A 28 2.77 5.09 -13.78
C GLU A 28 2.07 3.74 -13.59
N TYR A 29 1.34 3.54 -12.49
CA TYR A 29 0.62 2.30 -12.23
C TYR A 29 -0.55 2.07 -13.20
N ALA A 30 -1.29 3.12 -13.59
CA ALA A 30 -2.37 3.01 -14.57
C ALA A 30 -1.85 2.54 -15.95
N ASN A 31 -0.66 3.01 -16.36
CA ASN A 31 -0.02 2.54 -17.58
C ASN A 31 0.37 1.05 -17.49
N ASP A 32 0.79 0.57 -16.32
CA ASP A 32 1.10 -0.84 -16.10
C ASP A 32 -0.16 -1.71 -16.15
N LEU A 33 -1.24 -1.28 -15.47
CA LEU A 33 -2.54 -1.96 -15.51
C LEU A 33 -3.10 -2.09 -16.93
N ALA A 34 -2.97 -1.03 -17.74
CA ALA A 34 -3.42 -1.05 -19.13
C ALA A 34 -2.67 -2.06 -20.01
N ARG A 35 -1.41 -2.36 -19.68
CA ARG A 35 -0.60 -3.36 -20.39
C ARG A 35 -0.88 -4.77 -19.88
N ARG A 36 -1.03 -4.91 -18.56
CA ARG A 36 -1.27 -6.18 -17.89
C ARG A 36 -1.85 -5.92 -16.49
N PRO A 37 -3.09 -6.36 -16.20
CA PRO A 37 -3.63 -6.30 -14.85
C PRO A 37 -2.73 -7.06 -13.87
N VAL A 38 -2.40 -6.41 -12.75
CA VAL A 38 -1.44 -6.91 -11.75
C VAL A 38 -1.76 -6.40 -10.36
N GLY A 39 -2.17 -7.31 -9.47
CA GLY A 39 -2.24 -7.04 -8.05
C GLY A 39 -0.86 -6.89 -7.39
N VAL A 40 -0.84 -6.29 -6.19
CA VAL A 40 0.38 -6.05 -5.40
C VAL A 40 0.99 -7.35 -4.85
N ASN A 41 0.27 -8.47 -4.87
CA ASN A 41 0.74 -9.78 -4.38
C ASN A 41 1.49 -10.61 -5.44
N ARG A 42 1.70 -10.05 -6.64
CA ARG A 42 2.30 -10.79 -7.75
C ARG A 42 3.71 -11.28 -7.37
N PRO A 43 4.03 -12.57 -7.60
CA PRO A 43 5.33 -13.11 -7.25
C PRO A 43 6.45 -12.46 -8.08
N LEU A 44 7.66 -12.37 -7.48
CA LEU A 44 8.83 -11.76 -8.10
C LEU A 44 9.20 -12.38 -9.46
N PHE A 45 9.12 -13.71 -9.58
CA PHE A 45 9.37 -14.43 -10.82
C PHE A 45 8.30 -14.19 -11.89
N GLY A 46 7.21 -13.50 -11.54
CA GLY A 46 6.21 -13.08 -12.49
C GLY A 46 6.69 -11.91 -13.36
N TYR A 47 7.73 -11.16 -13.01
CA TYR A 47 8.09 -9.94 -13.75
C TYR A 47 9.19 -10.18 -14.78
N ASP A 48 9.04 -9.55 -15.95
CA ASP A 48 9.97 -9.74 -17.07
C ASP A 48 11.23 -8.86 -16.94
N ASN A 49 11.12 -7.73 -16.24
CA ASN A 49 12.20 -6.77 -16.02
C ASN A 49 11.86 -5.78 -14.88
N TRP A 50 12.85 -4.98 -14.48
CA TRP A 50 12.71 -3.93 -13.47
C TRP A 50 11.56 -2.95 -13.73
N VAL A 51 11.32 -2.56 -14.99
CA VAL A 51 10.26 -1.59 -15.33
C VAL A 51 8.89 -2.21 -15.05
N SER A 52 8.68 -3.47 -15.42
CA SER A 52 7.44 -4.19 -15.13
C SER A 52 7.24 -4.51 -13.63
N TYR A 53 8.33 -4.57 -12.86
CA TYR A 53 8.31 -4.81 -11.41
C TYR A 53 8.00 -3.54 -10.61
N ARG A 54 8.63 -2.41 -10.95
CA ARG A 54 8.67 -1.24 -10.05
C ARG A 54 7.28 -0.66 -9.75
N GLY A 55 6.42 -0.56 -10.76
CA GLY A 55 5.12 0.10 -10.63
C GLY A 55 4.18 -0.69 -9.72
N PRO A 56 3.91 -1.97 -10.03
CA PRO A 56 3.08 -2.82 -9.19
C PRO A 56 3.67 -3.02 -7.79
N THR A 57 4.98 -3.24 -7.67
CA THR A 57 5.55 -3.56 -6.35
C THR A 57 5.73 -2.33 -5.46
N TYR A 58 6.22 -1.20 -5.98
CA TYR A 58 6.48 -0.02 -5.14
C TYR A 58 5.34 0.98 -5.15
N TYR A 59 4.80 1.31 -6.33
CA TYR A 59 3.84 2.41 -6.45
C TYR A 59 2.44 1.95 -6.05
N ALA A 60 1.96 0.81 -6.58
CA ALA A 60 0.67 0.29 -6.20
C ALA A 60 0.61 -0.07 -4.71
N SER A 61 1.66 -0.70 -4.17
CA SER A 61 1.76 -0.91 -2.71
C SER A 61 1.71 0.41 -1.94
N ALA A 62 2.42 1.46 -2.38
CA ALA A 62 2.38 2.75 -1.69
C ALA A 62 0.98 3.40 -1.74
N LEU A 63 0.29 3.28 -2.87
CA LEU A 63 -1.07 3.77 -3.04
C LEU A 63 -2.07 2.97 -2.18
N LEU A 64 -1.91 1.65 -2.07
CA LEU A 64 -2.68 0.82 -1.15
C LEU A 64 -2.51 1.30 0.29
N PHE A 65 -1.28 1.52 0.77
CA PHE A 65 -1.05 2.03 2.13
C PHE A 65 -1.63 3.43 2.36
N ASP A 66 -1.62 4.30 1.33
CA ASP A 66 -2.28 5.61 1.44
C ASP A 66 -3.80 5.47 1.50
N GLU A 67 -4.41 4.61 0.66
CA GLU A 67 -5.86 4.35 0.70
C GLU A 67 -6.28 3.70 2.01
N LEU A 68 -5.50 2.75 2.54
CA LEU A 68 -5.72 2.17 3.88
C LEU A 68 -5.75 3.25 4.95
N ARG A 69 -4.81 4.21 4.93
CA ARG A 69 -4.83 5.33 5.88
C ARG A 69 -6.04 6.24 5.69
N LEU A 70 -6.41 6.55 4.44
CA LEU A 70 -7.57 7.40 4.16
C LEU A 70 -8.88 6.77 4.64
N ARG A 71 -9.02 5.44 4.51
CA ARG A 71 -10.20 4.69 4.93
C ARG A 71 -10.26 4.49 6.45
N LEU A 72 -9.13 4.18 7.07
CA LEU A 72 -9.03 3.94 8.51
C LEU A 72 -8.99 5.24 9.35
N GLY A 73 -8.51 6.33 8.76
CA GLY A 73 -8.04 7.48 9.51
C GLY A 73 -6.64 7.26 10.11
N ASP A 74 -6.03 8.35 10.59
CA ASP A 74 -4.62 8.35 11.00
C ASP A 74 -4.34 7.48 12.23
N ALA A 75 -5.20 7.53 13.26
CA ALA A 75 -4.95 6.79 14.50
C ALA A 75 -5.09 5.26 14.33
N PRO A 76 -6.17 4.73 13.73
CA PRO A 76 -6.26 3.28 13.50
C PRO A 76 -5.18 2.79 12.51
N PHE A 77 -4.84 3.58 11.49
CA PHE A 77 -3.73 3.23 10.60
C PHE A 77 -2.39 3.12 11.35
N GLN A 78 -2.08 4.08 12.22
CA GLN A 78 -0.86 4.04 13.04
C GLN A 78 -0.85 2.82 13.98
N GLU A 79 -2.00 2.46 14.55
CA GLU A 79 -2.14 1.27 15.37
C GLU A 79 -1.89 -0.01 14.56
N ALA A 80 -2.43 -0.12 13.35
CA ALA A 80 -2.14 -1.24 12.45
C ALA A 80 -0.64 -1.33 12.14
N MET A 81 0.01 -0.21 11.82
CA MET A 81 1.46 -0.18 11.57
C MET A 81 2.27 -0.59 12.81
N ARG A 82 1.86 -0.15 13.99
CA ARG A 82 2.49 -0.53 15.26
C ARG A 82 2.36 -2.03 15.51
N ARG A 83 1.15 -2.59 15.33
CA ARG A 83 0.90 -4.04 15.47
C ARG A 83 1.68 -4.85 14.46
N LEU A 84 1.77 -4.39 13.21
CA LEU A 84 2.54 -5.06 12.18
C LEU A 84 4.02 -5.15 12.58
N ALA A 85 4.59 -4.04 13.05
CA ALA A 85 5.99 -3.98 13.47
C ALA A 85 6.28 -4.84 14.71
N THR A 86 5.37 -4.90 15.68
CA THR A 86 5.58 -5.66 16.92
C THR A 86 5.25 -7.14 16.79
N ARG A 87 4.12 -7.50 16.17
CA ARG A 87 3.64 -8.89 16.02
C ARG A 87 4.58 -9.73 15.17
N TYR A 88 5.21 -9.11 14.18
CA TYR A 88 6.11 -9.77 13.23
C TYR A 88 7.56 -9.30 13.33
N ALA A 89 7.96 -8.74 14.48
CA ALA A 89 9.35 -8.42 14.73
C ALA A 89 10.23 -9.65 14.50
N PHE A 90 11.27 -9.50 13.67
CA PHE A 90 12.21 -10.57 13.29
C PHE A 90 11.58 -11.76 12.55
N ARG A 91 10.42 -11.56 11.90
CA ARG A 91 9.71 -12.57 11.12
C ARG A 91 9.32 -12.04 9.75
N GLU A 92 9.08 -12.96 8.83
CA GLU A 92 8.46 -12.65 7.54
C GLU A 92 6.94 -12.52 7.69
N VAL A 93 6.34 -11.73 6.80
CA VAL A 93 4.90 -11.47 6.73
C VAL A 93 4.41 -11.78 5.33
N THR A 94 3.33 -12.54 5.24
CA THR A 94 2.60 -12.74 3.97
C THR A 94 1.58 -11.63 3.74
N THR A 95 1.16 -11.44 2.48
CA THR A 95 0.08 -10.50 2.15
C THR A 95 -1.22 -10.82 2.88
N ALA A 96 -1.56 -12.11 3.04
CA ALA A 96 -2.76 -12.53 3.78
C ALA A 96 -2.69 -12.16 5.27
N GLN A 97 -1.51 -12.31 5.89
CA GLN A 97 -1.28 -11.89 7.27
C GLN A 97 -1.37 -10.37 7.45
N LEU A 98 -0.90 -9.62 6.44
CA LEU A 98 -1.04 -8.17 6.42
C LEU A 98 -2.50 -7.74 6.28
N GLN A 99 -3.25 -8.34 5.35
CA GLN A 99 -4.70 -8.07 5.18
C GLN A 99 -5.46 -8.32 6.47
N ALA A 100 -5.29 -9.51 7.06
CA ALA A 100 -5.96 -9.89 8.30
C ALA A 100 -5.67 -8.89 9.44
N LEU A 101 -4.43 -8.42 9.57
CA LEU A 101 -4.08 -7.43 10.58
C LEU A 101 -4.79 -6.08 10.36
N PHE A 102 -4.86 -5.62 9.11
CA PHE A 102 -5.57 -4.37 8.79
C PHE A 102 -7.09 -4.53 8.99
N ASP A 103 -7.66 -5.69 8.65
CA ASP A 103 -9.07 -6.00 8.88
C ASP A 103 -9.42 -6.09 10.37
N GLU A 104 -8.54 -6.68 11.21
CA GLU A 104 -8.68 -6.68 12.67
C GLU A 104 -8.83 -5.25 13.21
N VAL A 105 -7.92 -4.36 12.81
CA VAL A 105 -7.94 -2.96 13.27
C VAL A 105 -9.14 -2.20 12.69
N ALA A 106 -9.53 -2.47 11.45
CA ALA A 106 -10.74 -1.88 10.86
C ALA A 106 -11.99 -2.28 11.66
N ALA A 107 -12.14 -3.57 11.97
CA ALA A 107 -13.29 -4.11 12.69
C ALA A 107 -13.39 -3.53 14.11
N GLU A 108 -12.27 -3.40 14.83
CA GLU A 108 -12.22 -2.73 16.15
C GLU A 108 -12.69 -1.26 16.11
N ASN A 109 -12.64 -0.63 14.93
CA ASN A 109 -13.08 0.75 14.70
C ASN A 109 -14.42 0.83 13.95
N ASN A 110 -15.18 -0.27 13.85
CA ASN A 110 -16.45 -0.37 13.11
C ASN A 110 -16.33 0.00 11.60
N LEU A 111 -15.19 -0.33 10.99
CA LEU A 111 -14.91 -0.12 9.57
C LEU A 111 -14.74 -1.47 8.85
N SER A 112 -14.85 -1.45 7.52
CA SER A 112 -14.58 -2.60 6.66
C SER A 112 -13.65 -2.20 5.50
N LEU A 113 -12.70 -3.08 5.19
CA LEU A 113 -11.77 -2.93 4.06
C LEU A 113 -12.04 -3.95 2.96
N ALA A 114 -13.12 -4.71 3.04
CA ALA A 114 -13.39 -5.84 2.15
C ALA A 114 -13.40 -5.46 0.65
N GLU A 115 -13.88 -4.26 0.31
CA GLU A 115 -13.89 -3.77 -1.08
C GLU A 115 -12.50 -3.35 -1.61
N LEU A 116 -11.54 -3.07 -0.71
CA LEU A 116 -10.20 -2.68 -1.13
C LEU A 116 -9.39 -3.86 -1.62
N TRP A 117 -9.57 -5.04 -1.00
CA TRP A 117 -8.67 -6.17 -1.25
C TRP A 117 -8.71 -6.66 -2.69
N PRO A 118 -9.87 -6.96 -3.32
CA PRO A 118 -9.89 -7.40 -4.70
C PRO A 118 -9.27 -6.37 -5.65
N ARG A 119 -9.53 -5.09 -5.43
CA ARG A 119 -9.00 -4.00 -6.27
C ARG A 119 -7.47 -3.91 -6.28
N TRP A 120 -6.84 -4.22 -5.15
CA TRP A 120 -5.40 -4.06 -4.99
C TRP A 120 -4.61 -5.36 -5.13
N ILE A 121 -5.25 -6.51 -4.90
CA ILE A 121 -4.58 -7.79 -4.68
C ILE A 121 -4.81 -8.74 -5.86
N GLU A 122 -5.87 -8.55 -6.63
CA GLU A 122 -6.20 -9.33 -7.84
C GLU A 122 -5.77 -8.55 -9.10
#